data_AF-A0A243WHL0-F1
#
_entry.id   AF-A0A243WHL0-F1
#
_cell.length_a   1.000
_cell.length_b   1.000
_cell.length_c   1.000
_cell.angle_alpha   90.00
_cell.angle_beta   90.00
_cell.angle_gamma   90.00
#
_symmetry.space_group_name_H-M   'P 1'
#
loop_
_entity.id
_entity.type
_entity.pdbx_description
1 polymer ?
#
loop_
_entity_poly.entity_id
_entity_poly.type
_entity_poly.pdbx_seq_one_letter_code
_entity_poly.pdbx_strand_id
1 'polypeptide(L)'
;MAATPSASSPLVLLECLIAGTSHREGLKPYEPNLQIDQALTLSREADSTYDDWAVRVYTADADAMWLGYLPEGRNETIARLLDAGFKLGGRLTHKAWEDDWLYLEMEVLLLGE
;
A
#
# COMPACT_ATOMS: atom_id res chain seq x y z
N MET A 1 25.04 -20.37 -20.09
CA MET A 1 24.95 -18.90 -19.97
C MET A 1 23.52 -18.57 -19.56
N ALA A 2 23.30 -18.28 -18.27
CA ALA A 2 21.99 -17.82 -17.82
C ALA A 2 21.87 -16.33 -18.16
N ALA A 3 20.76 -15.94 -18.79
CA ALA A 3 20.47 -14.56 -19.14
C ALA A 3 20.40 -13.72 -17.86
N THR A 4 21.19 -12.64 -17.82
CA THR A 4 21.09 -11.60 -16.79
C THR A 4 19.73 -10.93 -16.92
N PRO A 5 18.87 -10.89 -15.88
CA PRO A 5 17.65 -10.09 -15.97
C PRO A 5 18.07 -8.62 -16.07
N SER A 6 17.74 -8.01 -17.21
CA SER A 6 17.93 -6.59 -17.48
C SER A 6 16.57 -5.91 -17.45
N ALA A 7 16.54 -4.71 -16.85
CA ALA A 7 15.38 -3.92 -16.39
C ALA A 7 14.90 -4.28 -14.97
N SER A 8 15.28 -3.42 -14.02
CA SER A 8 15.02 -3.49 -12.58
C SER A 8 13.55 -3.24 -12.25
N SER A 9 12.65 -4.16 -12.62
CA SER A 9 11.29 -4.13 -12.11
C SER A 9 11.34 -4.27 -10.59
N PRO A 10 10.67 -3.38 -9.83
CA PRO A 10 10.68 -3.46 -8.38
C PRO A 10 10.12 -4.82 -7.93
N LEU A 11 10.78 -5.43 -6.94
CA LEU A 11 10.38 -6.74 -6.42
C LEU A 11 9.05 -6.60 -5.68
N VAL A 12 8.06 -7.37 -6.08
CA VAL A 12 6.77 -7.47 -5.37
C VAL A 12 6.97 -8.32 -4.13
N LEU A 13 6.69 -7.74 -2.96
CA LEU A 13 6.80 -8.40 -1.66
C LEU A 13 5.46 -8.95 -1.17
N LEU A 14 4.36 -8.28 -1.52
CA LEU A 14 3.02 -8.59 -1.04
C LEU A 14 1.96 -8.08 -2.02
N GLU A 15 1.01 -8.92 -2.42
CA GLU A 15 -0.21 -8.50 -3.11
C GLU A 15 -1.38 -8.58 -2.14
N CYS A 16 -2.09 -7.49 -1.85
CA CYS A 16 -3.15 -7.48 -0.84
C CYS A 16 -4.22 -6.41 -1.08
N LEU A 17 -5.37 -6.58 -0.43
CA LEU A 17 -6.36 -5.51 -0.31
C LEU A 17 -5.87 -4.41 0.63
N ILE A 18 -6.33 -3.18 0.43
CA ILE A 18 -6.19 -2.09 1.40
C ILE A 18 -7.33 -2.19 2.41
N ALA A 19 -7.00 -2.41 3.68
CA ALA A 19 -7.96 -2.59 4.76
C ALA A 19 -8.47 -1.24 5.30
N GLY A 20 -9.68 -1.25 5.86
CA GLY A 20 -10.24 -0.09 6.56
C GLY A 20 -10.75 1.05 5.66
N THR A 21 -10.85 0.83 4.34
CA THR A 21 -11.36 1.83 3.38
C THR A 21 -12.77 2.33 3.73
N SER A 22 -13.65 1.47 4.27
CA SER A 22 -14.99 1.84 4.72
C SER A 22 -15.01 2.86 5.88
N HIS A 23 -13.92 2.95 6.65
CA HIS A 23 -13.82 3.91 7.76
C HIS A 23 -13.16 5.23 7.34
N ARG A 24 -12.85 5.43 6.05
CA ARG A 24 -12.16 6.63 5.56
C ARG A 24 -13.18 7.64 5.04
N GLU A 25 -13.47 8.63 5.87
CA GLU A 25 -14.22 9.81 5.44
C GLU A 25 -13.46 10.52 4.31
N GLY A 26 -14.17 10.89 3.25
CA GLY A 26 -13.56 11.53 2.07
C GLY A 26 -12.97 10.57 1.03
N LEU A 27 -12.86 9.27 1.32
CA LEU A 27 -12.36 8.32 0.32
C LEU A 27 -13.33 8.12 -0.85
N LYS A 28 -14.65 8.08 -0.60
CA LYS A 28 -15.66 7.99 -1.66
C LYS A 28 -15.55 9.12 -2.71
N PRO A 29 -15.56 10.41 -2.32
CA PRO A 29 -15.39 11.50 -3.30
C PRO A 29 -13.97 11.60 -3.87
N TYR A 30 -12.96 10.99 -3.23
CA TYR A 30 -11.58 10.97 -3.73
C TYR A 30 -11.33 9.86 -4.76
N GLU A 31 -12.09 8.75 -4.72
CA GLU A 31 -11.92 7.59 -5.61
C GLU A 31 -11.73 7.92 -7.10
N PRO A 32 -12.46 8.89 -7.71
CA PRO A 32 -12.26 9.25 -9.10
C PRO A 32 -10.84 9.71 -9.46
N ASN A 33 -10.07 10.19 -8.47
CA ASN A 33 -8.68 10.61 -8.65
C ASN A 33 -7.71 9.43 -8.65
N LEU A 34 -8.10 8.29 -8.06
CA LEU A 34 -7.25 7.09 -8.01
C LEU A 34 -7.07 6.50 -9.40
N GLN A 35 -5.83 6.28 -9.82
CA GLN A 35 -5.50 5.60 -11.06
C GLN A 35 -4.87 4.23 -10.78
N ILE A 36 -5.25 3.23 -11.57
CA ILE A 36 -4.51 1.95 -11.57
C ILE A 36 -3.06 2.22 -11.99
N ASP A 37 -2.15 1.44 -11.44
CA ASP A 37 -0.69 1.56 -11.56
C ASP A 37 -0.07 2.82 -10.93
N GLN A 38 -0.86 3.68 -10.27
CA GLN A 38 -0.31 4.82 -9.55
C GLN A 38 0.52 4.36 -8.34
N ALA A 39 1.56 5.13 -8.04
CA ALA A 39 2.40 4.90 -6.87
C ALA A 39 1.61 5.20 -5.58
N LEU A 40 1.84 4.35 -4.58
CA LEU A 40 1.38 4.50 -3.21
C LEU A 40 2.59 4.58 -2.28
N THR A 41 2.41 5.23 -1.13
CA THR A 41 3.42 5.30 -0.08
C THR A 41 2.96 4.54 1.15
N LEU A 42 3.92 3.96 1.87
CA LEU A 42 3.70 3.21 3.09
C LEU A 42 4.30 3.97 4.26
N SER A 43 3.55 4.07 5.35
CA SER A 43 4.03 4.71 6.58
C SER A 43 3.77 3.82 7.77
N ARG A 44 4.81 3.57 8.55
CA ARG A 44 4.75 2.79 9.77
C ARG A 44 4.04 3.59 10.88
N GLU A 45 3.09 2.96 11.57
CA GLU A 45 2.44 3.50 12.77
C GLU A 45 2.84 2.63 13.98
N ALA A 46 4.03 2.87 14.53
CA ALA A 46 4.61 2.05 15.60
C ALA A 46 3.96 2.25 16.98
N ASP A 47 3.19 3.32 17.16
CA ASP A 47 2.48 3.70 18.37
C ASP A 47 0.98 3.38 18.35
N SER A 48 0.54 2.57 17.38
CA SER A 48 -0.84 2.06 17.30
C SER A 48 -1.22 1.29 18.56
N THR A 49 -2.37 1.60 19.13
CA THR A 49 -2.93 0.90 20.30
C THR A 49 -3.72 -0.35 19.94
N TYR A 50 -3.91 -0.62 18.65
CA TYR A 50 -4.79 -1.70 18.14
C TYR A 50 -4.03 -2.80 17.42
N ASP A 51 -2.94 -2.44 16.73
CA ASP A 51 -2.16 -3.34 15.88
C ASP A 51 -0.68 -2.92 15.95
N ASP A 52 0.12 -3.75 16.60
CA ASP A 52 1.56 -3.53 16.80
C ASP A 52 2.31 -3.39 15.46
N TRP A 53 1.78 -3.91 14.35
CA TRP A 53 2.41 -3.91 13.03
C TRP A 53 1.70 -3.00 12.02
N ALA A 54 0.89 -2.05 12.49
CA ALA A 54 0.14 -1.13 11.65
C ALA A 54 1.03 -0.41 10.61
N VAL A 55 0.62 -0.51 9.34
CA VAL A 55 1.22 0.20 8.21
C VAL A 55 0.11 0.89 7.43
N ARG A 56 0.15 2.23 7.40
CA ARG A 56 -0.78 3.07 6.66
C ARG A 56 -0.39 3.15 5.19
N VAL A 57 -1.40 3.20 4.33
CA VAL A 57 -1.25 3.31 2.87
C VAL A 57 -1.79 4.66 2.42
N TYR A 58 -0.97 5.42 1.71
CA TYR A 58 -1.31 6.74 1.17
C TYR A 58 -1.10 6.80 -0.33
N THR A 59 -1.76 7.74 -1.00
CA THR A 59 -1.35 8.14 -2.35
C THR A 59 0.01 8.86 -2.33
N ALA A 60 0.69 8.91 -3.47
CA ALA A 60 2.03 9.50 -3.59
C ALA A 60 2.04 10.97 -4.09
N ASP A 61 0.87 11.54 -4.37
CA ASP A 61 0.70 12.95 -4.75
C ASP A 61 0.98 13.94 -3.62
N ALA A 62 1.09 15.22 -3.98
CA ALA A 62 1.42 16.31 -3.04
C ALA A 62 0.39 16.45 -1.90
N ASP A 63 -0.88 16.13 -2.18
CA ASP A 63 -1.98 16.10 -1.22
C ASP A 63 -2.30 14.66 -0.81
N ALA A 64 -1.28 13.94 -0.32
CA ALA A 64 -1.34 12.52 -0.01
C ALA A 64 -2.61 12.13 0.77
N MET A 65 -3.48 11.35 0.13
CA MET A 65 -4.72 10.87 0.70
C MET A 65 -4.49 9.55 1.42
N TRP A 66 -4.97 9.45 2.65
CA TRP A 66 -4.91 8.22 3.42
C TRP A 66 -6.00 7.23 2.98
N LEU A 67 -5.57 6.14 2.33
CA LEU A 67 -6.48 5.13 1.77
C LEU A 67 -6.91 4.09 2.79
N GLY A 68 -6.04 3.76 3.75
CA GLY A 68 -6.29 2.73 4.76
C GLY A 68 -5.00 2.11 5.29
N TYR A 69 -5.04 0.82 5.56
CA TYR A 69 -3.94 0.05 6.12
C TYR A 69 -3.61 -1.18 5.28
N LEU A 70 -2.41 -1.73 5.46
CA LEU A 70 -2.17 -3.13 5.13
C LEU A 70 -3.00 -4.03 6.07
N PRO A 71 -3.51 -5.19 5.59
CA PRO A 71 -4.29 -6.09 6.44
C PRO A 71 -3.46 -6.63 7.61
N GLU A 72 -4.02 -6.61 8.82
CA GLU A 72 -3.38 -7.04 10.08
C GLU A 72 -2.68 -8.40 9.94
N GLY A 73 -3.35 -9.40 9.36
CA GLY A 73 -2.77 -10.75 9.19
C GLY A 73 -1.61 -10.84 8.18
N ARG A 74 -1.21 -9.74 7.54
CA ARG A 74 -0.22 -9.71 6.44
C ARG A 74 0.79 -8.58 6.54
N ASN A 75 0.68 -7.69 7.52
CA ASN A 75 1.48 -6.46 7.61
C ASN A 75 2.83 -6.65 8.32
N GLU A 76 2.99 -7.66 9.19
CA GLU A 76 4.17 -7.82 10.06
C GLU A 76 5.49 -7.79 9.28
N THR A 77 5.61 -8.56 8.20
CA THR A 77 6.86 -8.59 7.41
C THR A 77 7.18 -7.23 6.81
N ILE A 78 6.17 -6.51 6.33
CA ILE A 78 6.34 -5.18 5.73
C ILE A 78 6.72 -4.17 6.81
N ALA A 79 6.08 -4.22 7.97
CA ALA A 79 6.39 -3.37 9.11
C ALA A 79 7.84 -3.55 9.57
N ARG A 80 8.30 -4.79 9.72
CA ARG A 80 9.70 -5.10 10.08
C ARG A 80 10.71 -4.58 9.06
N LEU A 81 10.38 -4.65 7.77
CA LEU A 81 11.24 -4.10 6.72
C LEU A 81 11.30 -2.56 6.79
N LEU A 82 10.18 -1.89 7.03
CA LEU A 82 10.16 -0.44 7.26
C LEU A 82 10.98 -0.06 8.51
N ASP A 83 10.80 -0.79 9.62
CA ASP A 83 11.54 -0.58 10.87
C ASP A 83 13.05 -0.79 10.69
N ALA A 84 13.46 -1.68 9.78
CA ALA A 84 14.85 -1.90 9.41
C ALA A 84 15.40 -0.87 8.39
N GLY A 85 14.58 0.09 7.95
CA GLY A 85 15.00 1.16 7.05
C GLY A 85 14.96 0.82 5.56
N PHE A 86 14.32 -0.29 5.15
CA PHE A 86 14.14 -0.60 3.74
C PHE A 86 13.18 0.41 3.09
N LYS A 87 13.51 0.84 1.87
CA LYS A 87 12.63 1.70 1.07
C LYS A 87 11.55 0.85 0.42
N LEU A 88 10.33 0.97 0.92
CA LEU A 88 9.17 0.29 0.35
C LEU A 88 8.21 1.32 -0.26
N GLY A 89 7.52 0.89 -1.29
CA GLY A 89 6.41 1.63 -1.90
C GLY A 89 5.24 0.71 -2.14
N GLY A 90 4.21 1.23 -2.77
CA GLY A 90 3.13 0.42 -3.29
C GLY A 90 2.70 0.85 -4.67
N ARG A 91 1.86 0.01 -5.27
CA ARG A 91 1.19 0.30 -6.54
C ARG A 91 -0.26 -0.15 -6.43
N LEU A 92 -1.20 0.71 -6.80
CA LEU A 92 -2.61 0.35 -6.86
C LEU A 92 -2.83 -0.57 -8.07
N THR A 93 -3.33 -1.78 -7.87
CA THR A 93 -3.52 -2.76 -8.96
C THR A 93 -4.98 -2.94 -9.33
N HIS A 94 -5.89 -2.69 -8.41
CA HIS A 94 -7.32 -2.81 -8.67
C HIS A 94 -8.13 -1.81 -7.84
N LYS A 95 -9.24 -1.33 -8.40
CA LYS A 95 -10.26 -0.55 -7.70
C LYS A 95 -11.65 -0.92 -8.21
N ALA A 96 -12.57 -1.18 -7.28
CA ALA A 96 -13.96 -1.48 -7.59
C ALA A 96 -14.87 -1.01 -6.44
N TRP A 97 -16.10 -0.66 -6.79
CA TRP A 97 -17.15 -0.44 -5.80
C TRP A 97 -17.91 -1.74 -5.56
N GLU A 98 -17.97 -2.18 -4.31
CA GLU A 98 -18.79 -3.29 -3.83
C GLU A 98 -19.84 -2.70 -2.88
N ASP A 99 -21.04 -2.46 -3.40
CA ASP A 99 -22.10 -1.69 -2.73
C ASP A 99 -21.60 -0.32 -2.22
N ASP A 100 -21.48 -0.17 -0.91
CA ASP A 100 -21.03 1.05 -0.23
C ASP A 100 -19.55 1.04 0.14
N TRP A 101 -18.81 -0.01 -0.25
CA TRP A 101 -17.42 -0.24 0.09
C TRP A 101 -16.51 -0.07 -1.13
N LEU A 102 -15.46 0.73 -0.98
CA LEU A 102 -14.42 0.85 -1.99
C LEU A 102 -13.39 -0.27 -1.79
N TYR A 103 -13.43 -1.25 -2.69
CA TYR A 103 -12.48 -2.34 -2.78
C TYR A 103 -11.24 -1.88 -3.53
N LEU A 104 -10.08 -1.89 -2.86
CA LEU A 104 -8.79 -1.53 -3.45
C LEU A 104 -7.81 -2.69 -3.24
N GLU A 105 -7.08 -3.07 -4.28
CA GLU A 105 -5.92 -3.96 -4.18
C GLU A 105 -4.66 -3.21 -4.54
N MET A 106 -3.56 -3.62 -3.89
CA MET A 106 -2.25 -3.08 -4.12
C MET A 106 -1.17 -4.15 -4.07
N GLU A 107 -0.06 -3.83 -4.71
CA GLU A 107 1.22 -4.49 -4.51
C GLU A 107 2.09 -3.64 -3.59
N VAL A 108 2.76 -4.28 -2.63
CA VAL A 108 3.89 -3.70 -1.88
C VAL A 108 5.17 -4.04 -2.61
N LEU A 109 5.98 -3.03 -2.84
CA LEU A 109 7.17 -3.09 -3.68
C LEU A 109 8.41 -2.76 -2.85
N LEU A 110 9.46 -3.57 -2.99
CA LEU A 110 10.80 -3.17 -2.58
C LEU A 110 11.35 -2.19 -3.63
N LEU A 111 11.56 -0.94 -3.21
CA LEU A 111 12.19 0.06 -4.05
C LEU A 111 13.71 -0.17 -3.98
N GLY A 112 14.34 -0.37 -5.13
CA GLY A 112 15.79 -0.53 -5.22
C GLY A 112 16.54 0.68 -4.67
N GLU A 113 17.83 0.50 -4.40
CA GLU A 113 18.72 1.58 -3.93
C GLU A 113 18.98 2.66 -4.99
#